data_AF-A0A960V3M6-F1
#
_entry.id   AF-A0A960V3M6-F1
#
_cell.length_a   1.000
_cell.length_b   1.000
_cell.length_c   1.000
_cell.angle_alpha   90.00
_cell.angle_beta   90.00
_cell.angle_gamma   90.00
#
_symmetry.space_group_name_H-M   'P 1'
#
loop_
_entity.id
_entity.type
_entity.pdbx_description
1 polymer ?
#
loop_
_entity_poly.entity_id
_entity_poly.type
_entity_poly.pdbx_seq_one_letter_code
_entity_poly.pdbx_strand_id
1 'polypeptide(L)'
;MRGSPCWVFGFEIATNTEDFSLHRTLEYSDRIASVLEVASGNIHDLENISEQNQIGVQYFKAIGKELPSGRVKFSETLQEEIVDLEQNPSHIHVVGPIDFTAAWTNYVGPPFLHSIGLDKPPSDLNAHSVRQLQDQLFRITLFEDPFECETPENVKRLWQFREKLRIDETAHKSTGAY
;
A
#
# COMPACT_ATOMS: atom_id res chain seq x y z
N MET A 1 -14.32 -0.98 -27.99
CA MET A 1 -14.66 -0.50 -26.63
C MET A 1 -13.55 0.45 -26.23
N ARG A 2 -13.86 1.72 -25.96
CA ARG A 2 -12.87 2.67 -25.43
C ARG A 2 -12.64 2.29 -23.97
N GLY A 3 -11.42 1.89 -23.61
CA GLY A 3 -11.09 1.58 -22.22
C GLY A 3 -11.26 2.83 -21.38
N SER A 4 -12.02 2.74 -20.28
CA SER A 4 -12.08 3.80 -19.28
C SER A 4 -10.67 4.05 -18.74
N PRO A 5 -10.25 5.31 -18.56
CA PRO A 5 -8.96 5.61 -17.96
C PRO A 5 -8.95 5.05 -16.53
N CYS A 6 -8.01 4.15 -16.23
CA CYS A 6 -7.76 3.65 -14.88
C CYS A 6 -6.79 4.60 -14.19
N TRP A 7 -7.21 5.18 -13.06
CA TRP A 7 -6.42 6.12 -12.29
C TRP A 7 -5.88 5.47 -11.01
N VAL A 8 -4.61 5.73 -10.73
CA VAL A 8 -3.94 5.49 -9.45
C VAL A 8 -3.75 6.84 -8.78
N PHE A 9 -4.02 6.91 -7.48
CA PHE A 9 -3.80 8.13 -6.71
C PHE A 9 -3.30 7.78 -5.30
N GLY A 10 -2.36 8.58 -4.80
CA GLY A 10 -1.87 8.55 -3.44
C GLY A 10 -2.12 9.90 -2.78
N PHE A 11 -2.57 9.90 -1.52
CA PHE A 11 -2.57 11.09 -0.69
C PHE A 11 -1.49 10.97 0.37
N GLU A 12 -0.62 11.98 0.43
CA GLU A 12 0.42 12.11 1.44
C GLU A 12 -0.13 12.91 2.63
N ILE A 13 0.11 12.43 3.85
CA ILE A 13 -0.22 13.17 5.07
C ILE A 13 1.09 13.70 5.66
N ALA A 14 1.25 15.03 5.70
CA ALA A 14 2.43 15.67 6.27
C ALA A 14 2.19 16.06 7.74
N THR A 15 2.81 15.31 8.66
CA THR A 15 2.89 15.57 10.12
C THR A 15 1.55 15.62 10.88
N ASN A 16 1.62 15.63 12.21
CA ASN A 16 0.55 15.41 13.19
C ASN A 16 -0.60 16.44 13.06
N THR A 17 -1.45 16.26 12.05
CA THR A 17 -2.59 17.13 11.82
C THR A 17 -3.70 16.78 12.81
N GLU A 18 -4.30 17.78 13.45
CA GLU A 18 -5.48 17.60 14.33
C GLU A 18 -6.51 16.64 13.67
N ASP A 19 -7.20 15.79 14.45
CA ASP A 19 -8.16 14.77 13.96
C ASP A 19 -9.12 15.27 12.87
N PHE A 20 -9.49 16.55 12.95
CA PHE A 20 -10.33 17.23 11.98
C PHE A 20 -9.75 17.28 10.55
N SER A 21 -8.43 17.32 10.43
CA SER A 21 -7.70 17.28 9.17
C SER A 21 -7.70 15.87 8.57
N LEU A 22 -7.47 14.83 9.37
CA LEU A 22 -7.48 13.44 8.89
C LEU A 22 -8.86 13.03 8.35
N HIS A 23 -9.94 13.38 9.06
CA HIS A 23 -11.29 13.11 8.61
C HIS A 23 -11.58 13.77 7.25
N ARG A 24 -11.23 15.05 7.09
CA ARG A 24 -11.39 15.76 5.81
C ARG A 24 -10.54 15.14 4.70
N THR A 25 -9.31 14.75 4.98
CA THR A 25 -8.44 14.07 4.01
C THR A 25 -9.10 12.80 3.50
N LEU A 26 -9.65 11.98 4.41
CA LEU A 26 -10.41 10.78 4.05
C LEU A 26 -11.65 11.11 3.21
N GLU A 27 -12.43 12.14 3.58
CA GLU A 27 -13.61 12.55 2.81
C GLU A 27 -13.27 13.05 1.40
N TYR A 28 -12.22 13.87 1.26
CA TYR A 28 -11.76 14.35 -0.05
C TYR A 28 -11.24 13.19 -0.90
N SER A 29 -10.46 12.29 -0.29
CA SER A 29 -9.93 11.11 -0.95
C SER A 29 -11.05 10.19 -1.42
N ASP A 30 -12.08 9.95 -0.58
CA ASP A 30 -13.27 9.16 -0.96
C ASP A 30 -13.99 9.76 -2.18
N ARG A 31 -14.15 11.08 -2.21
CA ARG A 31 -14.79 11.78 -3.34
C ARG A 31 -13.99 11.65 -4.62
N ILE A 32 -12.67 11.80 -4.54
CA ILE A 32 -11.79 11.67 -5.70
C ILE A 32 -11.76 10.23 -6.20
N ALA A 33 -11.61 9.27 -5.30
CA ALA A 33 -11.66 7.84 -5.60
C ALA A 33 -12.94 7.47 -6.36
N SER A 34 -14.07 7.97 -5.87
CA SER A 34 -15.40 7.73 -6.44
C SER A 34 -15.57 8.39 -7.81
N VAL A 35 -15.18 9.66 -7.96
CA VAL A 35 -15.33 10.41 -9.22
C VAL A 35 -14.43 9.83 -10.32
N LEU A 36 -13.25 9.34 -9.95
CA LEU A 36 -12.27 8.83 -10.91
C LEU A 36 -12.37 7.31 -11.15
N GLU A 37 -13.26 6.60 -10.45
CA GLU A 37 -13.39 5.13 -10.56
C GLU A 37 -12.04 4.41 -10.48
N VAL A 38 -11.29 4.76 -9.45
CA VAL A 38 -9.88 4.39 -9.27
C VAL A 38 -9.68 2.88 -9.27
N ALA A 39 -8.60 2.43 -9.91
CA ALA A 39 -8.24 1.02 -9.94
C ALA A 39 -7.75 0.56 -8.57
N SER A 40 -6.86 1.37 -7.99
CA SER A 40 -6.36 1.26 -6.62
C SER A 40 -5.88 2.63 -6.14
N GLY A 41 -5.65 2.75 -4.84
CA GLY A 41 -5.02 3.92 -4.26
C GLY A 41 -4.65 3.65 -2.81
N ASN A 42 -3.89 4.56 -2.20
CA ASN A 42 -3.49 4.40 -0.82
C ASN A 42 -3.24 5.76 -0.14
N ILE A 43 -3.32 5.76 1.18
CA ILE A 43 -2.97 6.89 2.03
C ILE A 43 -1.99 6.36 3.07
N HIS A 44 -0.86 7.04 3.18
CA HIS A 44 0.27 6.62 4.00
C HIS A 44 1.00 7.85 4.57
N ASP A 45 1.82 7.57 5.57
CA ASP A 45 2.88 8.49 5.99
C ASP A 45 4.01 8.51 4.93
N LEU A 46 4.47 9.70 4.56
CA LEU A 46 5.43 9.90 3.46
C LEU A 46 6.83 9.36 3.82
N GLU A 47 7.26 9.53 5.06
CA GLU A 47 8.56 9.01 5.49
C GLU A 47 8.52 7.48 5.51
N ASN A 48 7.44 6.91 6.04
CA ASN A 48 7.24 5.47 6.07
C ASN A 48 7.23 4.86 4.66
N ILE A 49 6.43 5.40 3.72
CA ILE A 49 6.38 4.80 2.38
C ILE A 49 7.73 4.87 1.66
N SER A 50 8.46 5.97 1.85
CA SER A 50 9.77 6.18 1.23
C SER A 50 10.77 5.15 1.74
N GLU A 51 10.77 4.91 3.04
CA GLU A 51 11.66 3.92 3.67
C GLU A 51 11.29 2.49 3.34
N GLN A 52 9.99 2.17 3.30
CA GLN A 52 9.49 0.84 2.97
C GLN A 52 9.78 0.43 1.51
N ASN A 53 10.06 1.41 0.63
CA ASN A 53 10.35 1.20 -0.78
C ASN A 53 11.81 1.54 -1.18
N GLN A 54 12.67 1.84 -0.21
CA GLN A 54 14.07 2.16 -0.47
C GLN A 54 14.96 0.92 -0.50
N ILE A 55 15.67 0.71 -1.62
CA ILE A 55 16.63 -0.40 -1.79
C ILE A 55 18.05 -0.03 -1.36
N GLY A 56 18.38 1.26 -1.38
CA GLY A 56 19.75 1.72 -1.17
C GLY A 56 20.19 1.64 0.28
N VAL A 57 21.12 0.73 0.60
CA VAL A 57 21.71 0.61 1.94
C VAL A 57 22.35 1.93 2.41
N GLN A 58 22.93 2.71 1.49
CA GLN A 58 23.57 3.99 1.80
C GLN A 58 22.58 5.08 2.22
N TYR A 59 21.31 5.00 1.77
CA TYR A 59 20.28 5.95 2.17
C TYR A 59 20.07 5.90 3.68
N PHE A 60 19.86 4.71 4.24
CA PHE A 60 19.64 4.51 5.68
C PHE A 60 20.84 4.98 6.51
N LYS A 61 22.06 4.67 6.04
CA LYS A 61 23.31 5.18 6.65
C LYS A 61 23.37 6.71 6.64
N ALA A 62 22.98 7.35 5.54
CA ALA A 62 23.03 8.80 5.39
C ALA A 62 22.03 9.54 6.30
N ILE A 63 20.83 8.96 6.51
CA ILE A 63 19.81 9.53 7.40
C ILE A 63 19.96 9.07 8.87
N GLY A 64 20.99 8.28 9.18
CA GLY A 64 21.27 7.81 10.54
C GLY A 64 20.27 6.78 11.07
N LYS A 65 19.50 6.13 10.20
CA LYS A 65 18.60 5.03 10.58
C LYS A 65 19.33 3.69 10.49
N GLU A 66 19.08 2.83 11.47
CA GLU A 66 19.60 1.46 11.43
C GLU A 66 18.95 0.70 10.27
N LEU A 67 19.76 -0.11 9.58
CA LEU A 67 19.22 -1.04 8.60
C LEU A 67 18.38 -2.08 9.37
N PRO A 68 17.16 -2.37 8.93
CA PRO A 68 16.40 -3.47 9.51
C PRO A 68 17.17 -4.79 9.29
N SER A 69 17.73 -5.32 10.39
CA SER A 69 18.54 -6.55 10.38
C SER A 69 17.78 -7.70 9.71
N GLY A 70 18.46 -8.44 8.83
CA GLY A 70 17.86 -9.53 8.04
C GLY A 70 17.21 -9.10 6.71
N ARG A 71 17.03 -7.79 6.48
CA ARG A 71 16.47 -7.25 5.23
C ARG A 71 17.52 -6.78 4.24
N VAL A 72 18.75 -7.29 4.28
CA VAL A 72 19.79 -6.95 3.30
C VAL A 72 20.18 -8.20 2.53
N LYS A 73 20.22 -8.09 1.19
CA LYS A 73 20.65 -9.16 0.28
C LYS A 73 21.62 -8.62 -0.77
N PHE A 74 22.44 -9.49 -1.33
CA PHE A 74 23.28 -9.12 -2.47
C PHE A 74 22.46 -9.13 -3.75
N SER A 75 22.48 -8.04 -4.52
CA SER A 75 21.85 -7.95 -5.83
C SER A 75 22.84 -8.34 -6.91
N GLU A 76 22.59 -9.42 -7.65
CA GLU A 76 23.41 -9.78 -8.80
C GLU A 76 23.31 -8.75 -9.93
N THR A 77 22.17 -8.09 -10.08
CA THR A 77 21.95 -7.07 -11.12
C THR A 77 22.72 -5.78 -10.83
N LEU A 78 22.72 -5.34 -9.57
CA LEU A 78 23.37 -4.08 -9.16
C LEU A 78 24.80 -4.29 -8.64
N GLN A 79 25.20 -5.55 -8.41
CA GLN A 79 26.52 -5.93 -7.88
C GLN A 79 26.84 -5.27 -6.52
N GLU A 80 25.83 -5.09 -5.68
CA GLU A 80 25.94 -4.47 -4.36
C GLU A 80 24.94 -5.04 -3.36
N GLU A 81 25.14 -4.74 -2.08
CA GLU A 81 24.17 -5.01 -1.03
C GLU A 81 22.99 -4.03 -1.12
N ILE A 82 21.79 -4.58 -1.18
CA ILE A 82 20.53 -3.84 -1.23
C ILE A 82 19.61 -4.26 -0.10
N VAL A 83 18.65 -3.39 0.23
CA VAL A 83 17.53 -3.74 1.09
C VAL A 83 16.54 -4.61 0.32
N ASP A 84 16.13 -5.71 0.94
CA ASP A 84 15.13 -6.64 0.45
C ASP A 84 13.72 -6.11 0.74
N LEU A 85 13.14 -5.41 -0.24
CA LEU A 85 11.80 -4.81 -0.09
C LEU A 85 10.71 -5.84 0.16
N GLU A 86 10.89 -7.10 -0.25
CA GLU A 86 9.93 -8.18 -0.02
C GLU A 86 9.73 -8.47 1.48
N GLN A 87 10.62 -7.94 2.35
CA GLN A 87 10.50 -8.02 3.81
C GLN A 87 9.86 -6.78 4.44
N ASN A 88 9.37 -5.84 3.61
CA ASN A 88 8.73 -4.60 4.04
C ASN A 88 7.22 -4.69 3.78
N PRO A 89 6.34 -4.62 4.79
CA PRO A 89 4.90 -4.80 4.58
C PRO A 89 4.26 -3.74 3.67
N SER A 90 4.81 -2.52 3.63
CA SER A 90 4.22 -1.42 2.84
C SER A 90 4.90 -1.21 1.49
N HIS A 91 5.78 -2.13 1.05
CA HIS A 91 6.39 -2.00 -0.28
C HIS A 91 5.33 -2.10 -1.37
N ILE A 92 5.56 -1.41 -2.48
CA ILE A 92 4.62 -1.26 -3.59
C ILE A 92 5.08 -2.12 -4.76
N HIS A 93 4.19 -2.96 -5.28
CA HIS A 93 4.30 -3.44 -6.65
C HIS A 93 3.40 -2.62 -7.56
N VAL A 94 3.95 -2.11 -8.65
CA VAL A 94 3.19 -1.40 -9.67
C VAL A 94 2.96 -2.32 -10.87
N VAL A 95 1.70 -2.68 -11.13
CA VAL A 95 1.30 -3.58 -12.21
C VAL A 95 0.25 -2.89 -13.07
N GLY A 96 0.67 -2.35 -14.20
CA GLY A 96 -0.20 -1.55 -15.05
C GLY A 96 -0.75 -0.33 -14.27
N PRO A 97 -2.08 -0.13 -14.18
CA PRO A 97 -2.67 0.95 -13.41
C PRO A 97 -3.03 0.53 -11.97
N ILE A 98 -2.37 -0.48 -11.40
CA ILE A 98 -2.68 -0.98 -10.06
C ILE A 98 -1.41 -0.91 -9.19
N ASP A 99 -1.56 -0.26 -8.04
CA ASP A 99 -0.60 -0.24 -6.95
C ASP A 99 -1.02 -1.27 -5.91
N PHE A 100 -0.21 -2.32 -5.84
CA PHE A 100 -0.32 -3.40 -4.87
C PHE A 100 0.55 -3.07 -3.67
N THR A 101 -0.09 -2.65 -2.58
CA THR A 101 0.58 -2.33 -1.32
C THR A 101 -0.35 -2.59 -0.14
N ALA A 102 0.21 -2.59 1.07
CA ALA A 102 -0.53 -2.44 2.30
C ALA A 102 -0.13 -1.10 2.93
N ALA A 103 -1.05 -0.15 2.95
CA ALA A 103 -0.89 1.14 3.63
C ALA A 103 -1.90 1.30 4.77
N TRP A 104 -1.84 2.41 5.51
CA TRP A 104 -2.84 2.73 6.54
C TRP A 104 -4.27 2.67 5.96
N THR A 105 -4.50 3.35 4.84
CA THR A 105 -5.73 3.23 4.08
C THR A 105 -5.43 2.78 2.65
N ASN A 106 -6.24 1.86 2.14
CA ASN A 106 -6.15 1.33 0.79
C ASN A 106 -7.51 1.49 0.10
N TYR A 107 -7.50 1.97 -1.14
CA TYR A 107 -8.64 1.99 -2.04
C TYR A 107 -8.51 0.81 -2.99
N VAL A 108 -9.53 -0.04 -3.03
CA VAL A 108 -9.58 -1.22 -3.90
C VAL A 108 -10.78 -1.10 -4.82
N GLY A 109 -10.52 -0.86 -6.10
CA GLY A 109 -11.52 -0.75 -7.15
C GLY A 109 -11.70 -2.05 -7.94
N PRO A 110 -12.60 -2.06 -8.94
CA PRO A 110 -12.87 -3.24 -9.75
C PRO A 110 -11.62 -3.84 -10.42
N PRO A 111 -10.69 -3.05 -11.00
CA PRO A 111 -9.46 -3.60 -11.57
C PRO A 111 -8.59 -4.34 -10.56
N PHE A 112 -8.42 -3.79 -9.35
CA PHE A 112 -7.69 -4.45 -8.27
C PHE A 112 -8.39 -5.75 -7.86
N LEU A 113 -9.70 -5.71 -7.60
CA LEU A 113 -10.47 -6.89 -7.18
C LEU A 113 -10.42 -8.00 -8.23
N HIS A 114 -10.59 -7.66 -9.51
CA HIS A 114 -10.47 -8.61 -10.62
C HIS A 114 -9.06 -9.22 -10.69
N SER A 115 -8.00 -8.42 -10.51
CA SER A 115 -6.63 -8.93 -10.58
C SER A 115 -6.33 -10.02 -9.53
N ILE A 116 -6.95 -9.94 -8.35
CA ILE A 116 -6.84 -10.94 -7.29
C ILE A 116 -7.95 -12.00 -7.32
N GLY A 117 -8.82 -11.96 -8.33
CA GLY A 117 -9.91 -12.91 -8.55
C GLY A 117 -11.05 -12.81 -7.54
N LEU A 118 -11.31 -11.61 -7.01
CA LEU A 118 -12.40 -11.33 -6.07
C LEU A 118 -13.39 -10.32 -6.66
N ASP A 119 -14.64 -10.37 -6.21
CA ASP A 119 -15.65 -9.34 -6.51
C ASP A 119 -15.80 -8.30 -5.39
N LYS A 120 -15.28 -8.63 -4.19
CA LYS A 120 -15.28 -7.77 -3.01
C LYS A 120 -14.16 -8.17 -2.05
N PRO A 121 -13.73 -7.26 -1.15
CA PRO A 121 -12.78 -7.60 -0.10
C PRO A 121 -13.29 -8.73 0.81
N PRO A 122 -12.42 -9.63 1.32
CA PRO A 122 -12.81 -10.66 2.28
C PRO A 122 -13.40 -10.05 3.55
N SER A 123 -14.46 -10.66 4.09
CA SER A 123 -15.15 -10.16 5.29
C SER A 123 -14.34 -10.31 6.58
N ASP A 124 -13.33 -11.16 6.56
CA ASP A 124 -12.44 -11.44 7.68
C ASP A 124 -11.13 -10.65 7.61
N LEU A 125 -11.03 -9.64 6.75
CA LEU A 125 -9.93 -8.68 6.79
C LEU A 125 -9.86 -8.08 8.20
N ASN A 126 -8.72 -8.26 8.89
CA ASN A 126 -8.46 -7.73 10.22
C ASN A 126 -8.19 -6.21 10.16
N ALA A 127 -9.10 -5.49 9.53
CA ALA A 127 -9.06 -4.06 9.29
C ALA A 127 -9.84 -3.33 10.38
N HIS A 128 -9.40 -2.13 10.72
CA HIS A 128 -10.13 -1.22 11.59
C HIS A 128 -11.49 -0.82 10.98
N SER A 129 -11.54 -0.55 9.67
CA SER A 129 -12.80 -0.33 8.97
C SER A 129 -12.75 -0.70 7.49
N VAL A 130 -13.91 -1.10 6.95
CA VAL A 130 -14.13 -1.32 5.52
C VAL A 130 -15.37 -0.55 5.12
N ARG A 131 -15.22 0.41 4.20
CA ARG A 131 -16.31 1.26 3.69
C ARG A 131 -16.46 1.04 2.19
N GLN A 132 -17.64 0.60 1.76
CA GLN A 132 -18.00 0.61 0.35
C GLN A 132 -18.36 2.06 -0.04
N LEU A 133 -17.70 2.59 -1.07
CA LEU A 133 -17.94 3.96 -1.54
C LEU A 133 -18.97 3.98 -2.67
N GLN A 134 -18.79 3.10 -3.66
CA GLN A 134 -19.64 2.93 -4.84
C GLN A 134 -19.44 1.51 -5.38
N ASP A 135 -20.47 0.84 -5.91
CA ASP A 135 -20.40 -0.48 -6.55
C ASP A 135 -19.29 -1.42 -6.02
N GLN A 136 -18.16 -1.53 -6.75
CA GLN A 136 -17.01 -2.37 -6.40
C GLN A 136 -15.76 -1.56 -5.99
N LEU A 137 -15.96 -0.36 -5.45
CA LEU A 137 -14.93 0.51 -4.89
C LEU A 137 -15.05 0.54 -3.36
N PHE A 138 -14.00 0.10 -2.68
CA PHE A 138 -13.93 0.05 -1.23
C PHE A 138 -12.74 0.84 -0.71
N ARG A 139 -12.94 1.54 0.41
CA ARG A 139 -11.86 2.03 1.26
C ARG A 139 -11.68 1.08 2.43
N ILE A 140 -10.46 0.63 2.65
CA ILE A 140 -10.08 -0.25 3.75
C ILE A 140 -9.04 0.48 4.60
N THR A 141 -9.36 0.73 5.86
CA THR A 141 -8.45 1.35 6.84
C THR A 141 -8.00 0.28 7.82
N LEU A 142 -6.70 0.02 7.92
CA LEU A 142 -6.16 -1.12 8.65
C LEU A 142 -6.06 -0.90 10.16
N PHE A 143 -5.75 0.32 10.58
CA PHE A 143 -5.61 0.71 11.99
C PHE A 143 -6.03 2.18 12.16
N GLU A 144 -6.17 2.62 13.41
CA GLU A 144 -6.79 3.91 13.73
C GLU A 144 -5.90 5.11 13.35
N ASP A 145 -4.65 5.11 13.80
CA ASP A 145 -3.71 6.22 13.60
C ASP A 145 -2.70 5.93 12.46
N PRO A 146 -2.63 6.74 11.38
CA PRO A 146 -1.66 6.57 10.31
C PRO A 146 -0.19 6.57 10.77
N PHE A 147 0.12 7.24 11.87
CA PHE A 147 1.48 7.43 12.37
C PHE A 147 1.96 6.27 13.26
N GLU A 148 1.08 5.33 13.60
CA GLU A 148 1.42 4.14 14.40
C GLU A 148 1.73 2.90 13.54
N CYS A 149 2.11 3.09 12.27
CA CYS A 149 2.33 2.00 11.31
C CYS A 149 3.45 1.02 11.70
N GLU A 150 4.42 1.45 12.51
CA GLU A 150 5.57 0.64 12.93
C GLU A 150 5.33 -0.21 14.19
N THR A 151 4.17 -0.06 14.84
CA THR A 151 3.86 -0.91 16.01
C THR A 151 3.77 -2.38 15.60
N PRO A 152 4.21 -3.34 16.43
CA PRO A 152 4.18 -4.76 16.07
C PRO A 152 2.81 -5.27 15.64
N GLU A 153 1.74 -4.76 16.24
CA GLU A 153 0.36 -5.09 15.90
C GLU A 153 -0.04 -4.54 14.51
N ASN A 154 0.31 -3.29 14.19
CA ASN A 154 -0.02 -2.70 12.89
C ASN A 154 0.83 -3.28 11.77
N VAL A 155 2.12 -3.57 12.02
CA VAL A 155 2.97 -4.34 11.09
C VAL A 155 2.34 -5.70 10.77
N LYS A 156 1.82 -6.41 11.77
CA LYS A 156 1.13 -7.69 11.57
C LYS A 156 -0.14 -7.51 10.74
N ARG A 157 -0.93 -6.46 10.97
CA ARG A 157 -2.13 -6.16 10.15
C ARG A 157 -1.80 -5.88 8.69
N LEU A 158 -0.72 -5.14 8.43
CA LEU A 158 -0.25 -4.89 7.07
C LEU A 158 0.10 -6.21 6.36
N TRP A 159 0.86 -7.09 7.00
CA TRP A 159 1.17 -8.42 6.45
C TRP A 159 -0.07 -9.27 6.21
N GLN A 160 -1.00 -9.32 7.17
CA GLN A 160 -2.25 -10.06 7.03
C GLN A 160 -3.10 -9.52 5.88
N PHE A 161 -3.11 -8.21 5.65
CA PHE A 161 -3.80 -7.61 4.51
C PHE A 161 -3.20 -8.10 3.19
N ARG A 162 -1.86 -8.07 3.07
CA ARG A 162 -1.17 -8.59 1.88
C ARG A 162 -1.48 -10.05 1.62
N GLU A 163 -1.39 -10.87 2.65
CA GLU A 163 -1.63 -12.32 2.58
C GLU A 163 -3.06 -12.62 2.15
N LYS A 164 -4.05 -12.01 2.82
CA LYS A 164 -5.47 -12.27 2.54
C LYS A 164 -5.91 -11.83 1.15
N LEU A 165 -5.32 -10.75 0.64
CA LEU A 165 -5.57 -10.28 -0.72
C LEU A 165 -4.62 -10.89 -1.75
N ARG A 166 -3.69 -11.74 -1.32
CA ARG A 166 -2.70 -12.40 -2.19
C ARG A 166 -1.95 -11.40 -3.07
N ILE A 167 -1.57 -10.27 -2.47
CA ILE A 167 -0.96 -9.12 -3.15
C ILE A 167 0.33 -9.56 -3.86
N ASP A 168 1.24 -10.19 -3.11
CA ASP A 168 2.57 -10.58 -3.60
C ASP A 168 2.46 -11.61 -4.73
N GLU A 169 1.64 -12.66 -4.52
CA GLU A 169 1.41 -13.69 -5.52
C GLU A 169 0.84 -13.13 -6.83
N THR A 170 -0.05 -12.14 -6.73
CA THR A 170 -0.69 -11.52 -7.90
C THR A 170 0.29 -10.61 -8.63
N ALA A 171 1.06 -9.82 -7.88
CA ALA A 171 2.07 -8.94 -8.43
C ALA A 171 3.17 -9.72 -9.16
N HIS A 172 3.78 -10.72 -8.52
CA HIS A 172 4.86 -11.51 -9.11
C HIS A 172 4.42 -12.28 -10.37
N LYS A 173 3.20 -12.83 -10.39
CA LYS A 173 2.63 -13.46 -11.60
C LYS A 173 2.50 -12.49 -12.78
N SER A 174 2.21 -11.22 -12.49
CA SER A 174 1.92 -10.22 -13.51
C SER A 174 3.17 -9.57 -14.09
N THR A 175 4.25 -9.50 -13.31
CA THR A 175 5.53 -8.92 -13.74
C THR A 175 6.46 -9.93 -14.41
N GLY A 176 6.07 -11.20 -14.49
CA GLY A 176 6.90 -12.27 -15.06
C GLY A 176 8.22 -12.47 -14.30
N ALA A 177 8.25 -12.13 -13.02
CA ALA A 177 9.43 -12.32 -12.17
C ALA A 177 9.50 -13.79 -11.73
N TYR A 178 10.69 -14.37 -11.90
CA TYR A 178 11.08 -15.79 -11.83
C TYR A 178 10.86 -16.46 -10.48
#